data_AF-A0A2G6HEX0-F1
#
_entry.id   AF-A0A2G6HEX0-F1
#
_cell.length_a   1.000
_cell.length_b   1.000
_cell.length_c   1.000
_cell.angle_alpha   90.00
_cell.angle_beta   90.00
_cell.angle_gamma   90.00
#
_symmetry.space_group_name_H-M   'P 1'
#
loop_
_entity.id
_entity.type
_entity.pdbx_description
1 polymer ?
#
loop_
_entity_poly.entity_id
_entity_poly.type
_entity_poly.pdbx_seq_one_letter_code
_entity_poly.pdbx_strand_id
1 'polypeptide(L)'
;MTQSQWIELGLALGFGFIAVWLTATESAISSITRSRADWMVENDRPGAKRILLIAQDPAPYLNTTIFVRTLTEIASVVLAAVLIFDFFKADWEKVLATAVIMV
;
A
#
# COMPACT_ATOMS: atom_id res chain seq x y z
N MET A 1 7.16 17.95 -20.14
CA MET A 1 6.42 17.91 -18.87
C MET A 1 6.62 19.21 -18.13
N THR A 2 5.56 19.80 -17.58
CA THR A 2 5.62 21.03 -16.78
C THR A 2 6.13 20.73 -15.36
N GLN A 3 6.51 21.75 -14.59
CA GLN A 3 6.88 21.58 -13.18
C GLN A 3 5.75 20.93 -12.35
N SER A 4 4.48 21.26 -12.65
CA SER A 4 3.31 20.64 -12.01
C SER A 4 3.26 19.14 -12.26
N GLN A 5 3.45 18.71 -13.52
CA GLN A 5 3.40 17.31 -13.90
C GLN A 5 4.50 16.47 -13.21
N TRP A 6 5.68 17.05 -12.96
CA TRP A 6 6.72 16.37 -12.17
C TRP A 6 6.33 16.21 -10.70
N ILE A 7 5.66 17.20 -10.12
CA ILE A 7 5.16 17.13 -8.74
C ILE A 7 4.05 16.08 -8.63
N GLU A 8 3.09 16.08 -9.56
CA GLU A 8 2.01 15.09 -9.65
C GLU A 8 2.56 13.67 -9.79
N LEU A 9 3.55 13.48 -10.67
CA LEU A 9 4.24 12.20 -10.84
C LEU A 9 4.93 11.76 -9.54
N GLY A 10 5.68 12.67 -8.91
CA GLY A 10 6.38 12.38 -7.66
C GLY A 10 5.43 11.99 -6.53
N LEU A 11 4.29 12.67 -6.42
CA LEU A 11 3.25 12.34 -5.45
C LEU A 11 2.58 11.01 -5.77
N ALA A 12 2.21 10.77 -7.03
CA ALA A 12 1.59 9.50 -7.46
C ALA A 12 2.49 8.30 -7.12
N LEU A 13 3.78 8.42 -7.44
CA LEU A 13 4.78 7.40 -7.11
C LEU A 13 5.00 7.26 -5.60
N GLY A 14 5.02 8.36 -4.86
CA GLY A 14 5.14 8.35 -3.40
C GLY A 14 3.99 7.60 -2.73
N PHE A 15 2.74 7.90 -3.11
CA PHE A 15 1.57 7.15 -2.65
C PHE A 15 1.64 5.68 -3.09
N GLY A 16 1.96 5.40 -4.36
CA GLY A 16 2.09 4.02 -4.85
C GLY A 16 3.12 3.21 -4.06
N PHE A 17 4.25 3.81 -3.72
CA PHE A 17 5.28 3.18 -2.89
C PHE A 17 4.79 2.86 -1.48
N ILE A 18 4.08 3.79 -0.84
CA ILE A 18 3.48 3.57 0.48
C ILE A 18 2.47 2.42 0.42
N ALA A 19 1.65 2.36 -0.63
CA ALA A 19 0.68 1.27 -0.81
C ALA A 19 1.38 -0.09 -0.91
N VAL A 20 2.44 -0.20 -1.72
CA VAL A 20 3.25 -1.43 -1.83
C VAL A 20 3.86 -1.84 -0.49
N TRP A 21 4.35 -0.87 0.28
CA TRP A 21 4.90 -1.14 1.61
C TRP A 21 3.85 -1.64 2.61
N LEU A 22 2.63 -1.11 2.53
CA LEU A 22 1.50 -1.58 3.33
C LEU A 22 1.09 -3.01 2.93
N THR A 23 1.07 -3.33 1.63
CA THR A 23 0.84 -4.72 1.15
C THR A 23 1.88 -5.70 1.69
N ALA A 24 3.15 -5.30 1.75
CA ALA A 24 4.19 -6.12 2.36
C ALA A 24 3.94 -6.33 3.86
N THR A 25 3.43 -5.30 4.54
CA THR A 25 3.04 -5.38 5.95
C THR A 25 1.84 -6.32 6.16
N GLU A 26 0.82 -6.26 5.31
CA GLU A 26 -0.32 -7.20 5.31
C GLU A 26 0.15 -8.65 5.15
N SER A 27 1.08 -8.87 4.22
CA SER A 27 1.67 -10.19 3.98
C SER A 27 2.45 -10.68 5.20
N ALA A 28 3.20 -9.80 5.86
CA ALA A 28 3.91 -10.13 7.10
C ALA A 28 2.96 -10.49 8.24
N ILE A 29 1.92 -9.68 8.49
CA ILE A 29 0.92 -9.90 9.55
C ILE A 29 0.13 -11.19 9.29
N SER A 30 -0.27 -11.45 8.04
CA SER A 30 -1.01 -12.68 7.71
C SER A 30 -0.16 -13.95 7.82
N SER A 31 1.17 -13.83 7.70
CA SER A 31 2.08 -14.98 7.80
C SER A 31 2.46 -15.38 9.23
N ILE A 32 2.32 -14.49 10.21
CA ILE A 32 2.72 -14.79 11.59
C ILE A 32 1.64 -15.57 12.33
N THR A 33 2.01 -16.73 12.89
CA THR A 33 1.12 -17.52 13.74
C THR A 33 1.37 -17.24 15.21
N ARG A 34 0.35 -17.48 16.05
CA ARG A 34 0.47 -17.37 17.51
C ARG A 34 1.61 -18.21 18.07
N SER A 35 1.71 -19.49 17.67
CA SER A 35 2.78 -20.40 18.11
C SER A 35 4.18 -19.92 17.73
N ARG A 36 4.34 -19.31 16.54
CA ARG A 36 5.60 -18.71 16.10
C ARG A 36 5.97 -17.51 16.98
N ALA A 37 4.98 -16.69 17.32
CA ALA A 37 5.18 -15.53 18.18
C ALA A 37 5.51 -15.93 19.63
N ASP A 38 4.85 -16.96 20.17
CA ASP A 38 5.17 -17.52 21.50
C ASP A 38 6.62 -18.01 21.54
N TRP A 39 7.06 -18.78 20.54
CA TRP A 39 8.46 -19.21 20.43
C TRP A 39 9.45 -18.02 20.38
N MET A 40 9.10 -16.91 19.71
CA MET A 40 9.95 -15.72 19.70
C MET A 40 10.08 -15.08 21.09
N VAL A 41 9.01 -15.10 21.90
CA VAL A 41 9.02 -14.59 23.27
C VAL A 41 9.87 -15.49 24.17
N GLU A 42 9.73 -16.81 24.03
CA GLU A 42 10.55 -17.79 24.78
C GLU A 42 12.05 -17.66 24.47
N ASN A 43 12.40 -17.28 23.24
CA ASN A 43 13.78 -17.10 22.80
C ASN A 43 14.29 -15.64 22.93
N ASP A 44 13.60 -14.82 23.73
CA ASP A 44 13.94 -13.41 24.01
C ASP A 44 14.27 -12.58 22.76
N ARG A 45 13.52 -12.81 21.66
CA ARG A 45 13.74 -12.07 20.42
C ARG A 45 13.29 -10.61 20.57
N PRO A 46 14.06 -9.63 20.04
CA PRO A 46 13.67 -8.23 20.08
C PRO A 46 12.27 -8.00 19.48
N GLY A 47 11.39 -7.32 20.23
CA GLY A 47 10.04 -7.02 19.78
C GLY A 47 9.03 -8.17 19.84
N ALA A 48 9.43 -9.37 20.29
CA ALA A 48 8.57 -10.56 20.30
C ALA A 48 7.24 -10.36 21.03
N LYS A 49 7.23 -9.61 22.14
CA LYS A 49 5.99 -9.31 22.89
C LYS A 49 4.96 -8.53 22.06
N ARG A 50 5.41 -7.60 21.20
CA ARG A 50 4.50 -6.85 20.30
C ARG A 50 3.99 -7.74 19.17
N ILE A 51 4.85 -8.59 18.63
CA ILE A 51 4.46 -9.57 17.59
C ILE A 51 3.42 -10.54 18.16
N LEU A 52 3.58 -11.01 19.39
CA LEU A 52 2.61 -11.87 20.06
C LEU A 52 1.26 -11.17 20.26
N LEU A 53 1.26 -9.89 20.64
CA LEU A 53 0.03 -9.11 20.77
C LEU A 53 -0.74 -9.03 19.43
N ILE A 54 -0.02 -8.80 18.33
CA ILE A 54 -0.62 -8.78 16.97
C ILE A 54 -1.13 -10.16 16.58
N ALA A 55 -0.37 -11.23 16.86
CA ALA A 55 -0.73 -12.59 16.50
C ALA A 55 -1.91 -13.16 17.30
N GLN A 56 -2.27 -12.56 18.44
CA GLN A 56 -3.45 -12.94 19.23
C GLN A 56 -4.75 -12.51 18.57
N ASP A 57 -4.76 -11.32 17.97
CA ASP A 57 -5.88 -10.80 17.18
C ASP A 57 -5.35 -9.98 15.99
N PRO A 58 -5.08 -10.61 14.84
CA PRO A 58 -4.51 -9.93 13.68
C PRO A 58 -5.54 -9.07 12.94
N ALA A 59 -6.84 -9.29 13.14
CA ALA A 59 -7.89 -8.67 12.34
C ALA A 59 -7.91 -7.12 12.44
N PRO A 60 -7.82 -6.48 13.62
CA PRO A 60 -7.76 -5.03 13.73
C PRO A 60 -6.57 -4.41 13.01
N TYR A 61 -5.40 -5.07 13.05
CA TYR A 61 -4.19 -4.59 12.41
C TYR A 61 -4.31 -4.69 10.89
N LEU A 62 -4.75 -5.85 10.38
CA LEU A 62 -5.02 -6.03 8.95
C LEU A 62 -6.06 -5.04 8.43
N ASN A 63 -7.16 -4.85 9.14
CA ASN A 63 -8.21 -3.92 8.73
C ASN A 63 -7.70 -2.48 8.63
N THR A 64 -6.86 -2.05 9.59
CA THR A 64 -6.26 -0.72 9.56
C THR A 64 -5.28 -0.58 8.41
N THR A 65 -4.43 -1.59 8.18
CA THR A 65 -3.45 -1.57 7.08
C THR A 65 -4.14 -1.54 5.72
N ILE A 66 -5.14 -2.41 5.50
CA ILE A 66 -5.94 -2.44 4.27
C ILE A 66 -6.63 -1.09 4.04
N PHE A 67 -7.23 -0.52 5.08
CA PHE A 67 -7.88 0.79 4.98
C PHE A 67 -6.91 1.89 4.53
N VAL A 68 -5.77 2.02 5.21
CA VAL A 68 -4.75 3.03 4.87
C VAL A 68 -4.15 2.77 3.49
N ARG A 69 -3.96 1.50 3.13
CA ARG A 69 -3.47 1.08 1.82
C ARG A 69 -4.45 1.51 0.73
N THR A 70 -5.72 1.20 0.86
CA THR A 70 -6.76 1.58 -0.10
C THR A 70 -6.83 3.10 -0.29
N LEU A 71 -6.76 3.89 0.79
CA LEU A 71 -6.71 5.36 0.68
C LEU A 71 -5.50 5.84 -0.12
N THR A 72 -4.34 5.22 0.13
CA THR A 72 -3.08 5.54 -0.53
C THR A 72 -3.11 5.14 -2.01
N GLU A 73 -3.66 3.96 -2.33
CA GLU A 73 -3.88 3.51 -3.71
C GLU A 73 -4.81 4.44 -4.47
N ILE A 74 -5.95 4.82 -3.88
CA ILE A 74 -6.89 5.76 -4.51
C ILE A 74 -6.20 7.09 -4.80
N ALA A 75 -5.44 7.64 -3.85
CA ALA A 75 -4.69 8.88 -4.07
C ALA A 75 -3.68 8.74 -5.22
N SER A 76 -2.94 7.62 -5.28
CA SER A 76 -2.00 7.33 -6.36
C SER A 76 -2.69 7.24 -7.72
N VAL A 77 -3.80 6.51 -7.81
CA VAL A 77 -4.60 6.33 -9.05
C VAL A 77 -5.16 7.66 -9.53
N VAL A 78 -5.71 8.49 -8.64
CA VAL A 78 -6.27 9.80 -9.01
C VAL A 78 -5.18 10.73 -9.55
N LEU A 79 -4.01 10.79 -8.90
CA LEU A 79 -2.89 11.60 -9.36
C LEU A 79 -2.33 11.10 -10.70
N ALA A 80 -2.20 9.78 -10.87
CA ALA A 80 -1.78 9.19 -12.13
C ALA A 80 -2.79 9.46 -13.26
N ALA A 81 -4.09 9.40 -12.96
CA ALA A 81 -5.14 9.71 -13.92
C ALA A 81 -5.04 11.17 -14.40
N VAL A 82 -4.90 12.13 -13.48
CA VAL A 82 -4.71 13.55 -13.83
C VAL A 82 -3.53 13.74 -14.78
N LEU A 83 -2.41 13.08 -14.49
CA LEU A 83 -1.22 13.15 -15.33
C LEU A 83 -1.45 12.52 -16.72
N ILE A 84 -2.09 11.35 -16.79
CA ILE A 84 -2.35 10.62 -18.04
C ILE A 84 -3.33 11.37 -18.95
N PHE A 85 -4.29 12.09 -18.37
CA PHE A 85 -5.34 12.78 -19.11
C PHE A 85 -4.80 13.90 -20.02
N ASP A 86 -3.61 14.41 -19.72
CA ASP A 86 -2.91 15.41 -20.55
C ASP A 86 -2.25 14.80 -21.80
N PHE A 87 -2.07 13.48 -21.86
CA PHE A 87 -1.35 12.81 -22.95
C PHE A 87 -2.25 12.25 -24.05
N PHE A 88 -3.51 11.95 -23.74
CA PHE A 88 -4.45 11.33 -24.67
C PHE A 88 -5.63 12.25 -25.00
N LYS A 89 -6.13 12.17 -26.23
CA LYS A 89 -7.26 13.02 -26.67
C LYS A 89 -8.60 12.35 -26.43
N ALA A 90 -8.72 11.07 -26.76
CA ALA A 90 -9.97 10.34 -26.63
C ALA A 90 -10.15 9.85 -25.18
N ASP A 91 -11.37 9.99 -24.64
CA ASP A 91 -11.63 9.65 -23.24
C ASP A 91 -11.46 8.15 -22.95
N TRP A 92 -11.76 7.30 -23.92
CA TRP A 92 -11.55 5.85 -23.78
C TRP A 92 -10.05 5.49 -23.70
N GLU A 93 -9.17 6.20 -24.41
CA GLU A 93 -7.72 6.00 -24.36
C GLU A 93 -7.17 6.39 -22.98
N LYS A 94 -7.65 7.51 -22.43
CA LYS A 94 -7.27 7.98 -21.08
C LYS A 94 -7.62 6.93 -20.02
N VAL A 95 -8.88 6.49 -20.01
CA VAL A 95 -9.37 5.49 -19.04
C VAL A 95 -8.62 4.17 -19.19
N LEU A 96 -8.42 3.71 -20.42
CA LEU A 96 -7.69 2.46 -20.69
C LEU A 96 -6.22 2.57 -20.27
N ALA A 97 -5.53 3.66 -20.58
CA ALA A 97 -4.14 3.87 -20.18
C ALA A 97 -3.99 3.93 -18.66
N THR A 98 -4.85 4.66 -17.96
CA THR A 98 -4.85 4.71 -16.48
C THR A 98 -5.11 3.33 -15.89
N ALA A 99 -6.12 2.60 -16.38
CA ALA A 99 -6.43 1.27 -15.88
C ALA A 99 -5.27 0.28 -16.10
N VAL A 100 -4.64 0.28 -17.28
CA VAL A 100 -3.53 -0.64 -17.59
C VAL A 100 -2.27 -0.33 -16.78
N ILE A 101 -2.00 0.94 -16.48
CA ILE A 101 -0.79 1.34 -15.73
C ILE A 101 -0.95 1.08 -14.22
N MET A 102 -2.16 1.23 -13.69
CA MET A 102 -2.41 1.21 -12.23
C MET A 102 -2.90 -0.13 -11.68
N VAL A 103 -3.28 -1.08 -12.54
CA VAL A 103 -3.69 -2.45 -12.15
C VAL A 103 -2.49 -3.37 -12.14
#